data_AF-A0A9D5AGE5-F1
#
_entry.id   AF-A0A9D5AGE5-F1
#
_cell.length_a   1.000
_cell.length_b   1.000
_cell.length_c   1.000
_cell.angle_alpha   90.00
_cell.angle_beta   90.00
_cell.angle_gamma   90.00
#
_symmetry.space_group_name_H-M   'P 1'
#
loop_
_entity.id
_entity.type
_entity.pdbx_description
1 polymer ?
#
loop_
_entity_poly.entity_id
_entity_poly.type
_entity_poly.pdbx_seq_one_letter_code
_entity_poly.pdbx_strand_id
1 'polypeptide(L)'
;MLQGHGKNLEQVVVMVLNSFPDQHPRGVLPALAAAMDDFQNPHVQAHAASAVLNFSENCTPDILTPYLDGIVSKLLVLLQNGKQMVQEGALTALASVVDSSQEHF
;
A
#
# COMPACT_ATOMS: atom_id res chain seq x y z
N MET A 1 -1.58 -32.48 15.80
CA MET A 1 -2.29 -31.98 14.59
C MET A 1 -2.48 -30.48 14.76
N LEU A 2 -2.12 -29.73 13.71
CA LEU A 2 -2.45 -28.32 13.42
C LEU A 2 -1.91 -27.25 14.40
N GLN A 3 -0.62 -26.92 14.28
CA GLN A 3 -0.14 -25.57 14.61
C GLN A 3 -0.24 -24.72 13.32
N GLY A 4 -1.10 -23.71 13.36
CA GLY A 4 -1.50 -22.91 12.21
C GLY A 4 -0.35 -22.14 11.55
N HIS A 5 -0.24 -22.29 10.23
CA HIS A 5 0.57 -21.45 9.35
C HIS A 5 -0.12 -20.09 9.14
N GLY A 6 -0.26 -19.31 10.22
CA GLY A 6 -0.54 -17.88 10.09
C GLY A 6 0.74 -17.19 9.67
N LYS A 7 0.99 -17.08 8.36
CA LYS A 7 2.02 -16.15 7.85
C LYS A 7 1.59 -14.76 8.31
N ASN A 8 2.26 -14.26 9.35
CA ASN A 8 1.94 -12.97 9.97
C ASN A 8 2.01 -11.89 8.89
N LEU A 9 1.00 -11.02 8.79
CA LEU A 9 0.91 -9.98 7.77
C LEU A 9 2.21 -9.14 7.70
N GLU A 10 2.83 -8.93 8.86
CA GLU A 10 4.15 -8.31 8.99
C GLU A 10 5.25 -9.09 8.26
N GLN A 11 5.26 -10.42 8.28
CA GLN A 11 6.26 -11.23 7.58
C GLN A 11 6.14 -11.13 6.06
N VAL A 12 4.92 -10.91 5.53
CA VAL A 12 4.71 -10.72 4.08
C VAL A 12 5.15 -9.31 3.67
N VAL A 13 4.82 -8.29 4.45
CA VAL A 13 5.28 -6.91 4.22
C VAL A 13 6.81 -6.81 4.35
N VAL A 14 7.38 -7.40 5.40
CA VAL A 14 8.83 -7.50 5.62
C VAL A 14 9.49 -8.30 4.50
N MET A 15 8.85 -9.36 3.97
CA MET A 15 9.37 -10.09 2.82
C MET A 15 9.37 -9.22 1.55
N VAL A 16 8.32 -8.45 1.26
CA VAL A 16 8.28 -7.55 0.10
C VAL A 16 9.34 -6.45 0.24
N LEU A 17 9.47 -5.82 1.41
CA LEU A 17 10.48 -4.80 1.67
C LEU A 17 11.91 -5.37 1.57
N ASN A 18 12.17 -6.58 2.09
CA ASN A 18 13.48 -7.24 2.02
C ASN A 18 13.78 -7.90 0.66
N SER A 19 12.79 -8.07 -0.22
CA SER A 19 13.02 -8.57 -1.58
C SER A 19 13.64 -7.50 -2.48
N PHE A 20 13.67 -6.24 -2.02
CA PHE A 20 14.13 -5.09 -2.78
C PHE A 20 15.16 -4.24 -2.00
N PRO A 21 16.25 -4.83 -1.47
CA PRO A 21 17.22 -4.10 -0.64
C PRO A 21 17.98 -3.00 -1.42
N ASP A 22 18.04 -3.11 -2.76
CA ASP A 22 18.69 -2.17 -3.67
C ASP A 22 17.70 -1.31 -4.49
N GLN A 23 16.38 -1.50 -4.34
CA GLN A 23 15.42 -0.60 -4.97
C GLN A 23 15.35 0.65 -4.08
N HIS A 24 15.84 1.78 -4.60
CA HIS A 24 15.54 3.07 -4.01
C HIS A 24 14.03 3.19 -3.71
N PRO A 25 13.61 3.94 -2.67
CA PRO A 25 12.20 4.19 -2.35
C PRO A 25 11.33 4.56 -3.57
N ARG A 26 11.95 5.15 -4.59
CA ARG A 26 11.39 5.48 -5.91
C ARG A 26 10.81 4.31 -6.71
N GLY A 27 11.24 3.06 -6.49
CA GLY A 27 10.76 1.88 -7.21
C GLY A 27 9.59 1.16 -6.54
N VAL A 28 9.47 1.28 -5.22
CA VAL A 28 8.50 0.53 -4.41
C VAL A 28 7.07 1.03 -4.65
N LEU A 29 6.85 2.35 -4.63
CA LEU A 29 5.52 2.93 -4.83
C LEU A 29 4.90 2.60 -6.20
N PRO A 30 5.63 2.68 -7.33
CA PRO A 30 5.13 2.21 -8.63
C PRO A 30 4.74 0.73 -8.64
N ALA A 31 5.51 -0.14 -7.99
CA ALA A 31 5.23 -1.57 -7.93
C ALA A 31 3.97 -1.87 -7.10
N LEU A 32 3.81 -1.20 -5.96
CA LEU A 32 2.61 -1.29 -5.13
C LEU A 32 1.39 -0.75 -5.88
N ALA A 33 1.54 0.38 -6.58
CA ALA A 33 0.49 0.96 -7.41
C ALA A 33 0.05 0.01 -8.54
N ALA A 34 0.97 -0.72 -9.17
CA ALA A 34 0.63 -1.76 -10.14
C ALA A 34 -0.09 -2.95 -9.50
N ALA A 35 0.30 -3.36 -8.29
CA ALA A 35 -0.36 -4.45 -7.55
C ALA A 35 -1.80 -4.08 -7.12
N MET A 36 -2.08 -2.80 -6.88
CA MET A 36 -3.44 -2.32 -6.63
C MET A 36 -4.37 -2.47 -7.85
N ASP A 37 -3.82 -2.48 -9.07
CA ASP A 37 -4.60 -2.69 -10.31
C ASP A 37 -4.89 -4.18 -10.59
N ASP A 38 -4.45 -5.12 -9.75
CA ASP A 38 -4.74 -6.54 -9.92
C ASP A 38 -6.16 -6.89 -9.46
N PHE A 39 -7.16 -6.41 -10.22
CA PHE A 39 -8.58 -6.62 -9.96
C PHE A 39 -9.02 -8.10 -10.00
N GLN A 40 -8.18 -8.99 -10.54
CA GLN A 40 -8.43 -10.43 -10.53
C GLN A 40 -8.10 -11.05 -9.17
N ASN A 41 -7.26 -10.40 -8.35
CA ASN A 41 -6.81 -10.89 -7.07
C ASN A 41 -7.06 -9.87 -5.93
N PRO A 42 -8.28 -9.81 -5.37
CA PRO A 42 -8.64 -8.85 -4.31
C PRO A 42 -7.73 -8.91 -3.07
N HIS A 43 -7.18 -10.09 -2.76
CA HIS A 43 -6.20 -10.22 -1.69
C HIS A 43 -4.91 -9.45 -2.01
N VAL A 44 -4.42 -9.50 -3.24
CA VAL A 44 -3.22 -8.76 -3.67
C VAL A 44 -3.49 -7.26 -3.56
N GLN A 45 -4.67 -6.79 -4.00
CA GLN A 45 -5.05 -5.38 -3.87
C GLN A 45 -5.09 -4.91 -2.42
N ALA A 46 -5.70 -5.68 -1.52
CA ALA A 46 -5.74 -5.35 -0.09
C ALA A 46 -4.34 -5.25 0.53
N HIS A 47 -3.45 -6.20 0.21
CA HIS A 47 -2.07 -6.17 0.72
C HIS A 47 -1.26 -5.01 0.13
N ALA A 48 -1.47 -4.68 -1.14
CA ALA A 48 -0.83 -3.54 -1.77
C ALA A 48 -1.26 -2.22 -1.11
N ALA A 49 -2.56 -2.05 -0.82
CA ALA A 49 -3.06 -0.89 -0.08
C ALA A 49 -2.47 -0.79 1.33
N SER A 50 -2.37 -1.91 2.07
CA SER A 50 -1.70 -1.92 3.38
C SER A 50 -0.20 -1.61 3.30
N ALA A 51 0.49 -2.05 2.25
CA ALA A 51 1.89 -1.71 2.05
C ALA A 51 2.08 -0.22 1.73
N VAL A 52 1.15 0.39 0.98
CA VAL A 52 1.12 1.84 0.75
C VAL A 52 0.92 2.60 2.06
N LEU A 53 0.00 2.16 2.93
CA LEU A 53 -0.18 2.72 4.27
C LEU A 53 1.12 2.72 5.08
N ASN A 54 1.76 1.55 5.20
CA ASN A 54 2.99 1.42 5.98
C ASN A 54 4.11 2.29 5.38
N PHE A 55 4.15 2.39 4.06
CA PHE A 55 5.11 3.25 3.39
C PHE A 55 4.83 4.73 3.69
N SER A 56 3.57 5.20 3.59
CA SER A 56 3.23 6.61 3.86
C SER A 56 3.48 7.02 5.31
N GLU A 57 3.35 6.12 6.28
CA GLU A 57 3.68 6.40 7.69
C GLU A 57 5.19 6.55 7.96
N ASN A 58 6.04 5.92 7.14
CA ASN A 58 7.49 5.85 7.37
C ASN A 58 8.34 6.56 6.30
N CYS A 59 7.72 7.31 5.40
CA CYS A 59 8.42 7.96 4.30
C CYS A 59 8.49 9.48 4.46
N THR A 60 9.54 10.10 3.90
CA THR A 60 9.64 11.56 3.85
C THR A 60 8.79 12.13 2.72
N PRO A 61 8.25 13.35 2.86
CA PRO A 61 7.42 13.99 1.84
C PRO A 61 8.07 14.03 0.45
N ASP A 62 9.37 14.34 0.35
CA ASP A 62 10.12 14.39 -0.91
C ASP A 62 10.05 13.08 -1.75
N ILE A 63 9.91 11.94 -1.08
CA ILE A 63 9.82 10.64 -1.75
C ILE A 63 8.38 10.34 -2.14
N LEU A 64 7.41 10.69 -1.29
CA LEU A 64 5.99 10.37 -1.49
C LEU A 64 5.30 11.32 -2.49
N THR A 65 5.60 12.62 -2.41
CA THR A 65 5.01 13.69 -3.22
C THR A 65 4.91 13.40 -4.73
N PRO A 66 5.96 12.90 -5.42
CA PRO A 66 5.87 12.61 -6.85
C PRO A 66 4.88 11.49 -7.22
N TYR A 67 4.42 10.69 -6.25
CA TYR A 67 3.50 9.58 -6.48
C TYR A 67 2.10 9.81 -5.89
N LEU A 68 1.89 10.88 -5.13
CA LEU A 68 0.65 11.13 -4.38
C LEU A 68 -0.61 11.04 -5.25
N ASP A 69 -0.64 11.78 -6.36
CA ASP A 69 -1.82 11.81 -7.25
C ASP A 69 -2.19 10.40 -7.76
N GLY A 70 -1.18 9.64 -8.21
CA GLY A 70 -1.38 8.29 -8.71
C GLY A 70 -1.84 7.32 -7.61
N ILE A 71 -1.29 7.43 -6.40
CA ILE A 71 -1.65 6.58 -5.27
C ILE A 71 -3.06 6.90 -4.78
N VAL A 72 -3.38 8.18 -4.57
CA VAL A 72 -4.70 8.63 -4.11
C VAL A 72 -5.77 8.23 -5.11
N SER A 73 -5.52 8.43 -6.41
CA SER A 73 -6.45 8.03 -7.48
C SER A 73 -6.75 6.53 -7.43
N LYS A 74 -5.72 5.68 -7.28
CA LYS A 74 -5.89 4.22 -7.17
C LYS A 74 -6.62 3.80 -5.91
N LEU A 75 -6.27 4.37 -4.76
CA LEU A 75 -6.93 4.09 -3.51
C LEU A 75 -8.41 4.49 -3.56
N LEU A 76 -8.73 5.61 -4.21
CA LEU A 76 -10.12 6.05 -4.42
C LEU A 76 -10.90 5.06 -5.30
N VAL A 77 -10.29 4.56 -6.38
CA VAL A 77 -10.90 3.52 -7.23
C VAL A 77 -11.17 2.25 -6.42
N LEU A 78 -10.25 1.81 -5.58
CA LEU A 78 -10.43 0.66 -4.69
C LEU A 78 -11.52 0.89 -3.65
N LEU A 79 -11.59 2.10 -3.08
CA LEU A 79 -12.63 2.46 -2.12
C LEU A 79 -14.02 2.46 -2.76
N GLN A 80 -14.13 2.94 -4.00
CA GLN A 80 -15.42 3.05 -4.69
C GLN A 80 -15.90 1.72 -5.29
N ASN A 81 -14.98 0.87 -5.77
CA ASN A 81 -15.32 -0.30 -6.60
C ASN A 81 -14.79 -1.64 -6.04
N GLY A 82 -14.01 -1.61 -4.97
CA GLY A 82 -13.43 -2.81 -4.37
C GLY A 82 -14.42 -3.62 -3.54
N LYS A 83 -14.04 -4.86 -3.21
CA LYS A 83 -14.75 -5.68 -2.21
C LYS A 83 -14.55 -5.08 -0.81
N GLN A 84 -15.46 -5.34 0.13
CA GLN A 84 -15.41 -4.81 1.50
C GLN A 84 -14.02 -4.88 2.14
N MET A 85 -13.33 -6.02 2.05
CA MET A 85 -11.98 -6.20 2.61
C MET A 85 -10.90 -5.31 1.98
N VAL A 86 -11.06 -4.94 0.71
CA VAL A 86 -10.14 -4.03 -0.01
C VAL A 86 -10.47 -2.59 0.33
N GLN A 87 -11.76 -2.26 0.50
CA GLN A 87 -12.22 -0.92 0.85
C GLN A 87 -11.73 -0.47 2.23
N GLU A 88 -11.74 -1.36 3.22
CA GLU A 88 -11.21 -1.07 4.56
C GLU A 88 -9.71 -0.69 4.49
N GLY A 89 -8.90 -1.51 3.81
CA GLY A 89 -7.47 -1.23 3.62
C GLY A 89 -7.21 0.05 2.82
N ALA A 90 -8.00 0.30 1.77
CA ALA A 90 -7.89 1.51 0.95
C ALA A 90 -8.26 2.78 1.75
N LEU A 91 -9.28 2.72 2.60
CA LEU A 91 -9.70 3.84 3.44
C LEU A 91 -8.61 4.23 4.45
N THR A 92 -8.04 3.25 5.16
CA THR A 92 -6.97 3.53 6.12
C THR A 92 -5.72 4.05 5.43
N ALA A 93 -5.36 3.48 4.28
CA ALA A 93 -4.22 3.96 3.50
C ALA A 93 -4.44 5.39 2.99
N LEU A 94 -5.65 5.76 2.55
CA LEU A 94 -5.98 7.15 2.19
C LEU A 94 -5.79 8.10 3.36
N ALA A 95 -6.28 7.74 4.55
CA ALA A 95 -6.10 8.57 5.74
C ALA A 95 -4.61 8.80 6.05
N SER A 96 -3.81 7.74 6.01
CA SER A 96 -2.34 7.84 6.22
C SER A 96 -1.64 8.69 5.16
N VAL A 97 -2.01 8.54 3.88
CA VAL A 97 -1.47 9.36 2.79
C VAL A 97 -1.83 10.83 2.96
N VAL A 98 -3.05 11.14 3.40
CA VAL A 98 -3.48 12.50 3.72
C VAL A 98 -2.68 13.05 4.90
N ASP A 99 -2.53 12.29 5.98
CA ASP A 99 -1.81 12.73 7.19
C ASP A 99 -0.32 12.99 6.93
N SER A 100 0.32 12.13 6.15
CA SER A 100 1.74 12.29 5.75
C SER A 100 1.98 13.40 4.71
N SER A 101 0.92 13.92 4.08
CA SER A 101 1.00 15.01 3.09
C SER A 101 0.47 16.35 3.60
N GLN A 102 0.04 16.46 4.86
CA GLN A 102 -0.48 17.71 5.43
C GLN A 102 0.53 18.87 5.40
N GLU A 103 1.85 18.61 5.34
CA GLU A 103 2.87 19.66 5.21
C GLU A 103 2.94 20.28 3.80
N HIS A 104 2.18 19.74 2.83
CA HIS A 104 2.18 20.17 1.43
C HIS A 104 0.94 20.97 0.99
N PHE A 105 -0.04 21.22 1.89
CA PHE A 105 -1.26 22.01 1.64
C PHE A 105 -1.38 23.18 2.61
#